data_AF-A0A9X1P0F7-F1
#
_entry.id   AF-A0A9X1P0F7-F1
#
_cell.length_a   1.000
_cell.length_b   1.000
_cell.length_c   1.000
_cell.angle_alpha   90.00
_cell.angle_beta   90.00
_cell.angle_gamma   90.00
#
_symmetry.space_group_name_H-M   'P 1'
#
loop_
_entity.id
_entity.type
_entity.pdbx_description
1 polymer ?
#
loop_
_entity_poly.entity_id
_entity_poly.type
_entity_poly.pdbx_seq_one_letter_code
_entity_poly.pdbx_strand_id
1 'polypeptide(L)'
;MTRRILALFASSFLTVAMSIPAMAEETDGVIESIDPEHAQLRLSDGQVYNLPPDFDYDAIAKGMIVVLIYDADAERPQLRAI
;
A
#
# COMPACT_ATOMS: atom_id res chain seq x y z
N MET A 1 5.87 -36.79 -25.79
CA MET A 1 4.63 -35.97 -25.74
C MET A 1 4.26 -35.54 -24.32
N THR A 2 4.31 -36.43 -23.33
CA THR A 2 3.92 -36.18 -21.92
C THR A 2 4.66 -35.03 -21.22
N ARG A 3 5.98 -34.90 -21.40
CA ARG A 3 6.77 -33.80 -20.81
C ARG A 3 6.38 -32.40 -21.30
N ARG A 4 5.97 -32.28 -22.58
CA ARG A 4 5.55 -30.98 -23.16
C ARG A 4 4.17 -30.57 -22.65
N ILE A 5 3.27 -31.53 -22.51
CA ILE A 5 1.93 -31.31 -21.94
C ILE A 5 2.06 -30.91 -20.47
N LEU A 6 2.89 -31.59 -19.68
CA LEU A 6 3.14 -31.22 -18.29
C LEU A 6 3.76 -29.83 -18.16
N ALA A 7 4.71 -29.48 -19.04
CA ALA A 7 5.31 -28.13 -19.06
C ALA A 7 4.26 -27.05 -19.37
N LEU A 8 3.34 -27.30 -20.31
CA LEU A 8 2.25 -26.38 -20.62
C LEU A 8 1.31 -26.18 -19.43
N PHE A 9 0.90 -27.26 -18.76
CA PHE A 9 0.07 -27.17 -17.55
C PHE A 9 0.76 -26.41 -16.41
N ALA A 10 2.05 -26.69 -16.18
CA ALA A 10 2.84 -25.98 -15.18
C ALA A 10 2.98 -24.49 -15.51
N SER A 11 3.22 -24.14 -16.78
CA SER A 11 3.33 -22.74 -17.21
C SER A 11 2.01 -21.98 -17.08
N SER A 12 0.88 -22.59 -17.44
CA SER A 12 -0.43 -21.94 -17.35
C SER A 12 -0.84 -21.67 -15.91
N PHE A 13 -0.52 -22.59 -14.98
CA PHE A 13 -0.82 -22.40 -13.56
C PHE A 13 0.04 -21.28 -12.95
N LEU A 14 1.33 -21.22 -13.30
CA LEU A 14 2.22 -20.18 -12.81
C LEU A 14 1.82 -18.78 -13.29
N THR A 15 1.35 -18.65 -14.54
CA THR A 15 0.89 -17.35 -15.07
C THR A 15 -0.34 -16.80 -14.36
N VAL A 16 -1.25 -17.67 -13.91
CA VAL A 16 -2.44 -17.24 -13.15
C VAL A 16 -2.07 -16.85 -11.72
N ALA A 17 -1.15 -17.60 -11.09
CA ALA A 17 -0.69 -17.32 -9.73
C ALA A 17 0.07 -15.98 -9.61
N MET A 18 0.71 -15.50 -10.68
CA MET A 18 1.38 -14.18 -10.68
C MET A 18 0.44 -13.00 -10.95
N SER A 19 -0.86 -13.25 -11.15
CA SER A 19 -1.85 -12.19 -11.43
C SER A 19 -2.68 -11.82 -10.21
N ILE A 20 -2.10 -11.87 -9.01
CA ILE A 20 -2.76 -11.31 -7.81
C ILE A 20 -2.74 -9.79 -7.98
N PRO A 21 -3.90 -9.13 -8.10
CA PRO A 21 -3.94 -7.68 -8.19
C PRO A 21 -3.47 -7.09 -6.85
N ALA A 22 -2.66 -6.04 -6.90
CA ALA A 22 -2.32 -5.25 -5.73
C ALA A 22 -3.62 -4.75 -5.09
N MET A 23 -3.89 -5.17 -3.85
CA MET A 23 -5.07 -4.75 -3.11
C MET A 23 -4.78 -3.39 -2.46
N ALA A 24 -5.42 -2.35 -2.99
CA ALA A 24 -5.49 -1.07 -2.31
C ALA A 24 -6.51 -1.19 -1.16
N GLU A 25 -6.08 -0.86 0.05
CA GLU A 25 -6.93 -0.79 1.23
C GLU A 25 -7.21 0.68 1.55
N GLU A 26 -8.40 0.94 2.09
CA GLU A 26 -8.85 2.26 2.50
C GLU A 26 -9.07 2.26 4.00
N THR A 27 -8.51 3.27 4.70
CA THR A 27 -8.73 3.44 6.13
C THR A 27 -9.00 4.91 6.47
N ASP A 28 -9.93 5.12 7.38
CA ASP A 28 -10.24 6.43 7.95
C ASP A 28 -9.51 6.60 9.28
N GLY A 29 -8.84 7.73 9.48
CA GLY A 29 -8.13 7.97 10.73
C GLY A 29 -7.86 9.44 11.03
N VAL A 30 -7.53 9.71 12.30
CA VAL A 30 -7.11 11.04 12.74
C VAL A 30 -5.59 11.11 12.78
N ILE A 31 -5.00 12.17 12.23
CA ILE A 31 -3.56 12.37 12.26
C ILE A 31 -3.09 12.61 13.70
N GLU A 32 -2.27 11.69 14.22
CA GLU A 32 -1.67 11.80 15.56
C GLU A 32 -0.32 12.54 15.51
N SER A 33 0.52 12.20 14.53
CA SER A 33 1.82 12.85 14.29
C SER A 33 2.27 12.74 12.84
N ILE A 34 3.04 13.74 12.39
CA ILE A 34 3.64 13.82 11.06
C ILE A 34 5.16 13.89 11.27
N ASP A 35 5.92 13.00 10.61
CA ASP A 35 7.38 13.00 10.58
C ASP A 35 7.86 13.29 9.14
N PRO A 36 8.23 14.55 8.83
CA PRO A 36 8.70 14.92 7.52
C PRO A 36 10.15 14.47 7.24
N GLU A 37 10.96 14.18 8.27
CA GLU A 37 12.33 13.72 8.06
C GLU A 37 12.37 12.30 7.48
N HIS A 38 11.46 11.45 7.95
CA HIS A 38 11.35 10.07 7.50
C HIS A 38 10.17 9.80 6.55
N ALA A 39 9.49 10.85 6.11
CA ALA A 39 8.28 10.79 5.29
C ALA A 39 7.22 9.82 5.84
N GLN A 40 6.91 9.94 7.13
CA GLN A 40 5.99 9.04 7.83
C GLN A 40 4.82 9.79 8.46
N LEU A 41 3.63 9.18 8.39
CA LEU A 41 2.40 9.64 9.01
C LEU A 41 1.93 8.60 10.01
N ARG A 42 1.54 9.03 11.21
CA ARG A 42 0.91 8.16 12.21
C ARG A 42 -0.52 8.56 12.45
N LEU A 43 -1.43 7.59 12.34
CA LEU A 43 -2.85 7.77 12.62
C LEU A 43 -3.19 7.30 14.03
N SER A 44 -4.40 7.65 14.47
CA SER A 44 -4.96 7.30 15.78
C SER A 44 -5.13 5.80 16.02
N ASP A 45 -5.06 4.97 14.97
CA ASP A 45 -5.03 3.51 15.06
C ASP A 45 -3.66 2.97 15.53
N GLY A 46 -2.65 3.84 15.63
CA GLY A 46 -1.28 3.51 16.00
C GLY A 46 -0.42 2.99 14.84
N GLN A 47 -0.96 2.91 13.63
CA GLN A 47 -0.24 2.51 12.42
C GLN A 47 0.56 3.67 11.85
N VAL A 48 1.65 3.32 11.17
CA VAL A 48 2.57 4.26 10.53
C VAL A 48 2.59 4.00 9.03
N TYR A 49 2.32 5.05 8.26
CA TYR A 49 2.22 5.03 6.82
C TYR A 49 3.37 5.80 6.20
N ASN A 50 3.92 5.28 5.11
CA ASN A 50 4.93 6.01 4.34
C ASN A 50 4.24 6.94 3.34
N LEU A 51 4.66 8.20 3.38
CA LEU A 51 4.21 9.23 2.46
C LEU A 51 5.06 9.23 1.18
N PRO A 52 4.47 9.58 0.02
CA PRO A 52 5.21 9.81 -1.20
C PRO A 52 6.30 10.88 -1.03
N PRO A 53 7.42 10.80 -1.77
CA PRO A 53 8.51 11.78 -1.68
C PRO A 53 8.09 13.19 -2.10
N ASP A 54 7.07 13.31 -2.96
CA ASP A 54 6.55 14.59 -3.47
C ASP A 54 5.30 15.07 -2.71
N PHE A 55 5.05 14.51 -1.52
CA PHE A 55 3.86 14.84 -0.74
C PHE A 55 3.95 16.25 -0.12
N ASP A 56 2.87 17.02 -0.24
CA ASP A 56 2.78 18.35 0.35
C ASP A 56 2.33 18.26 1.81
N TYR A 57 3.26 18.50 2.74
CA TYR A 57 3.00 18.47 4.18
C TYR A 57 2.14 19.65 4.66
N ASP A 58 2.08 20.76 3.91
CA ASP A 58 1.26 21.92 4.29
C ASP A 58 -0.24 21.64 4.06
N ALA A 59 -0.57 20.62 3.27
CA ALA A 59 -1.94 20.17 3.05
C ALA A 59 -2.55 19.46 4.27
N ILE A 60 -1.72 19.03 5.24
CA ILE A 60 -2.18 18.26 6.40
C ILE A 60 -1.72 18.82 7.74
N ALA A 61 -2.57 18.68 8.75
CA ALA A 61 -2.27 19.07 10.12
C ALA A 61 -2.68 17.99 11.12
N LYS A 62 -1.99 17.97 12.27
CA LYS A 62 -2.36 17.11 13.40
C LYS A 62 -3.80 17.35 13.82
N GLY A 63 -4.53 16.27 14.08
CA GLY A 63 -5.94 16.30 14.47
C GLY A 63 -6.93 16.37 13.31
N MET A 64 -6.46 16.46 12.05
CA MET A 64 -7.35 16.31 10.90
C MET A 64 -7.80 14.86 10.73
N ILE A 65 -9.04 14.70 10.27
CA ILE A 65 -9.60 13.43 9.81
C ILE A 65 -9.20 13.28 8.34
N VAL A 66 -8.61 12.14 8.00
CA VAL A 66 -8.16 11.82 6.65
C VAL A 66 -8.60 10.41 6.28
N VAL A 67 -8.76 10.21 4.97
CA VAL A 67 -8.98 8.91 4.36
C VAL A 67 -7.68 8.55 3.64
N LEU A 68 -7.10 7.40 3.95
CA LEU A 68 -5.88 6.93 3.31
C LEU A 68 -6.22 5.78 2.38
N ILE A 69 -5.79 5.90 1.12
CA ILE A 69 -5.75 4.79 0.19
C ILE A 69 -4.30 4.34 0.06
N TYR A 70 -3.99 3.12 0.49
CA TYR A 70 -2.64 2.58 0.49
C TYR A 70 -2.57 1.16 -0.07
N ASP A 71 -1.37 0.76 -0.52
CA ASP A 71 -1.11 -0.60 -0.99
C ASP A 71 -0.83 -1.52 0.20
N ALA A 72 -1.74 -2.48 0.49
CA ALA A 72 -1.65 -3.34 1.67
C ALA A 72 -0.61 -4.47 1.53
N ASP A 73 -0.21 -4.81 0.30
CA ASP A 73 0.77 -5.86 0.03
C ASP A 73 2.23 -5.40 0.21
N ALA A 74 2.46 -4.12 0.51
CA ALA A 74 3.78 -3.59 0.77
C ALA A 74 4.22 -3.86 2.22
N GLU A 75 5.45 -4.34 2.41
CA GLU A 75 6.09 -4.56 3.73
C GLU A 75 6.05 -3.31 4.64
N ARG A 76 5.84 -2.13 4.02
CA ARG A 76 5.30 -0.92 4.64
C ARG A 76 4.23 -0.31 3.72
N PRO A 77 3.00 -0.06 4.21
CA PRO A 77 1.92 0.46 3.38
C PRO A 77 2.29 1.82 2.77
N GLN A 78 2.20 1.91 1.44
CA GLN A 78 2.51 3.12 0.67
C GLN A 78 1.23 3.85 0.30
N LEU A 79 1.13 5.11 0.69
CA LEU A 79 -0.04 5.95 0.46
C LEU A 79 -0.08 6.41 -1.02
N ARG A 80 -1.22 6.18 -1.69
CA ARG A 80 -1.44 6.51 -3.11
C ARG A 80 -2.33 7.74 -3.32
N ALA A 81 -3.26 7.99 -2.41
CA ALA A 81 -4.15 9.15 -2.46
C ALA A 81 -4.70 9.48 -1.06
N ILE A 82 -5.02 10.77 -0.87
CA ILE A 82 -5.72 11.34 0.30
C ILE A 82 -6.86 12.21 -0.23
#